data_AF-A0A7C1GD91-F1
#
_entry.id   AF-A0A7C1GD91-F1
#
_cell.length_a   1.000
_cell.length_b   1.000
_cell.length_c   1.000
_cell.angle_alpha   90.00
_cell.angle_beta   90.00
_cell.angle_gamma   90.00
#
_symmetry.space_group_name_H-M   'P 1'
#
loop_
_entity.id
_entity.type
_entity.pdbx_description
1 polymer ?
#
loop_
_entity_poly.entity_id
_entity_poly.type
_entity_poly.pdbx_seq_one_letter_code
_entity_poly.pdbx_strand_id
1 'polypeptide(L)'
;MKTKSIIIVRIFFITFILFVFTLAANSQQEIEKIYDYSSSFYAKDIVKVDGGGYFIVGCDPSTWLTVILKVDQQGNKIWDKFLPECNIYSAEKCPGGFYLVG
;
A
#
# COMPACT_ATOMS: atom_id res chain seq x y z
N MET A 1 21.91 44.50 -18.91
CA MET A 1 21.46 43.22 -19.52
C MET A 1 22.14 41.99 -18.93
N LYS A 2 23.48 41.95 -18.78
CA LYS A 2 24.23 40.75 -18.33
C LYS A 2 23.80 40.16 -16.97
N THR A 3 23.50 40.98 -15.96
CA THR A 3 23.13 40.50 -14.61
C THR A 3 21.77 39.79 -14.57
N LYS A 4 20.79 40.25 -15.37
CA LYS A 4 19.47 39.62 -15.46
C LYS A 4 19.56 38.23 -16.11
N SER A 5 20.38 38.09 -17.15
CA SER A 5 20.61 36.81 -17.82
C SER A 5 21.29 35.78 -16.92
N ILE A 6 22.24 36.19 -16.05
CA ILE A 6 22.90 35.29 -15.08
C ILE A 6 21.90 34.77 -14.04
N ILE A 7 20.99 35.63 -13.56
CA ILE A 7 19.95 35.24 -12.60
C ILE A 7 18.99 34.23 -13.22
N ILE A 8 18.56 34.45 -14.47
CA ILE A 8 17.65 33.53 -15.19
C ILE A 8 18.30 32.15 -15.39
N VAL A 9 19.57 32.10 -15.80
CA VAL A 9 20.30 30.84 -15.97
C VAL A 9 20.44 30.08 -14.64
N ARG A 10 20.68 30.79 -13.52
CA ARG A 10 20.74 30.18 -12.18
C ARG A 10 19.40 29.62 -11.73
N ILE A 11 18.31 30.35 -11.96
CA ILE A 11 16.95 29.89 -11.62
C ILE A 11 16.63 28.62 -12.42
N PHE A 12 16.88 28.64 -13.73
CA PHE A 12 16.66 27.48 -14.59
C PHE A 12 17.44 26.25 -14.11
N PHE A 13 18.71 26.43 -13.74
CA PHE A 13 19.55 25.35 -13.24
C PHE A 13 19.04 24.79 -11.89
N ILE A 14 18.60 25.64 -10.97
CA ILE A 14 18.00 25.20 -9.69
C ILE A 14 16.71 24.43 -9.93
N THR A 15 15.83 24.93 -10.80
CA THR A 15 14.56 24.23 -11.12
C THR A 15 14.80 22.90 -11.81
N PHE A 16 15.82 22.81 -12.67
CA PHE A 16 16.20 21.57 -13.33
C PHE A 16 16.74 20.54 -12.33
N ILE A 17 17.56 20.96 -11.36
CA ILE A 17 18.01 20.10 -10.27
C ILE A 17 16.82 19.56 -9.46
N LEU A 18 15.88 20.43 -9.06
CA LEU A 18 14.69 20.01 -8.31
C LEU A 18 13.83 19.00 -9.08
N PHE A 19 13.70 19.17 -10.39
CA PHE A 19 12.99 18.25 -11.28
C PHE A 19 13.68 16.87 -11.37
N VAL A 20 15.01 16.85 -11.53
CA VAL A 20 15.78 15.59 -11.55
C VAL A 20 15.66 14.85 -10.22
N PHE A 21 15.68 15.56 -9.08
CA PHE A 21 15.47 14.95 -7.76
C PHE A 21 14.06 14.34 -7.61
N THR A 22 13.03 14.99 -8.15
CA THR A 22 11.66 14.44 -8.10
C THR A 22 11.53 13.19 -8.96
N LEU A 23 12.15 13.15 -10.14
CA LEU A 23 12.18 11.95 -10.98
C LEU A 23 12.85 10.77 -10.27
N ALA A 24 14.00 11.00 -9.63
CA ALA A 24 14.73 9.95 -8.90
C ALA A 24 13.96 9.41 -7.69
N ALA A 25 13.20 10.26 -6.99
CA ALA A 25 12.38 9.84 -5.85
C ALA A 25 11.23 8.90 -6.26
N ASN A 26 10.69 9.06 -7.47
CA ASN A 26 9.57 8.24 -7.96
C ASN A 26 10.02 6.88 -8.54
N SER A 27 11.31 6.68 -8.83
CA SER A 27 11.83 5.44 -9.43
C SER A 27 12.35 4.41 -8.42
N GLN A 28 12.35 4.71 -7.11
CA GLN A 28 12.90 3.85 -6.06
C GLN A 28 11.84 3.07 -5.27
N GLN A 29 10.71 2.70 -5.85
CA GLN A 29 9.73 1.90 -5.10
C GLN A 29 10.19 0.42 -5.03
N GLU A 30 10.93 0.10 -3.96
CA GLU A 30 11.16 -1.29 -3.50
C GLU A 30 9.96 -1.82 -2.72
N ILE A 31 9.95 -3.13 -2.45
CA ILE A 31 8.96 -3.82 -1.59
C ILE A 31 8.79 -3.02 -0.29
N GLU A 32 7.61 -2.43 -0.11
CA GLU A 32 7.44 -1.42 0.94
C GLU A 32 7.10 -2.05 2.31
N LYS A 33 6.38 -3.18 2.33
CA LYS A 33 5.89 -3.82 3.56
C LYS A 33 5.73 -5.34 3.43
N ILE A 34 6.13 -6.04 4.49
CA ILE A 34 5.90 -7.48 4.68
C ILE A 34 5.02 -7.64 5.92
N TYR A 35 3.96 -8.42 5.81
CA TYR A 35 3.09 -8.79 6.93
C TYR A 35 3.29 -10.27 7.22
N ASP A 36 4.08 -10.56 8.25
CA ASP A 36 4.44 -11.93 8.62
C ASP A 36 3.38 -12.51 9.58
N TYR A 37 2.63 -13.50 9.08
CA TYR A 37 1.62 -14.23 9.86
C TYR A 37 2.10 -15.65 10.16
N SER A 38 2.30 -16.45 9.11
CA SER A 38 2.91 -17.76 9.20
C SER A 38 3.49 -18.17 7.85
N SER A 39 4.34 -19.19 7.85
CA SER A 39 4.93 -19.74 6.62
C SER A 39 3.91 -20.39 5.68
N SER A 40 2.72 -20.74 6.20
CA SER A 40 1.64 -21.37 5.43
C SER A 40 0.56 -20.38 5.02
N PHE A 41 0.61 -19.15 5.52
CA PHE A 41 -0.36 -18.12 5.18
C PHE A 41 -0.27 -17.76 3.69
N TYR A 42 -1.43 -17.66 3.05
CA TYR A 42 -1.55 -17.05 1.73
C TYR A 42 -2.71 -16.08 1.68
N ALA A 43 -2.47 -14.92 1.07
CA ALA A 43 -3.52 -13.96 0.77
C ALA A 43 -4.45 -14.53 -0.31
N LYS A 44 -5.76 -14.36 -0.11
CA LYS A 44 -6.81 -14.74 -1.06
C LYS A 44 -7.31 -13.52 -1.84
N ASP A 45 -7.44 -12.37 -1.18
CA ASP A 45 -7.97 -11.16 -1.82
C ASP A 45 -7.41 -9.87 -1.19
N ILE A 46 -7.45 -8.79 -1.96
CA ILE A 46 -7.08 -7.44 -1.54
C ILE A 46 -8.09 -6.42 -2.05
N VAL A 47 -8.66 -5.64 -1.13
CA VAL A 47 -9.73 -4.68 -1.42
C VAL A 47 -9.32 -3.28 -1.01
N LYS A 48 -9.43 -2.31 -1.93
CA LYS A 48 -9.13 -0.91 -1.65
C LYS A 48 -10.23 -0.26 -0.79
N VAL A 49 -9.84 0.56 0.17
CA VAL A 49 -10.76 1.30 1.06
C VAL A 49 -10.98 2.73 0.54
N ASP A 50 -12.19 3.26 0.70
CA ASP A 50 -12.46 4.67 0.44
C ASP A 50 -11.67 5.57 1.37
N GLY A 51 -11.11 6.65 0.83
CA GLY A 51 -10.12 7.45 1.56
C GLY A 51 -8.73 6.80 1.62
N GLY A 52 -8.54 5.65 0.97
CA GLY A 52 -7.27 4.97 0.75
C GLY A 52 -6.94 3.89 1.77
N GLY A 53 -5.81 3.20 1.54
CA GLY A 53 -5.46 1.97 2.23
C GLY A 53 -6.16 0.73 1.66
N TYR A 54 -5.98 -0.40 2.33
CA TYR A 54 -6.39 -1.72 1.83
C TYR A 54 -6.86 -2.64 2.96
N PHE A 55 -7.79 -3.53 2.62
CA PHE A 55 -8.04 -4.77 3.33
C PHE A 55 -7.35 -5.91 2.60
N ILE A 56 -6.64 -6.76 3.33
CA ILE A 56 -6.06 -7.99 2.81
C ILE A 56 -6.69 -9.13 3.59
N VAL A 57 -7.22 -10.12 2.88
CA VAL A 57 -7.77 -11.34 3.50
C VAL A 57 -6.99 -12.53 3.00
N GLY A 58 -6.75 -13.50 3.88
CA GLY A 58 -6.08 -14.74 3.52
C GLY A 58 -6.39 -15.84 4.51
N CYS A 59 -5.90 -17.04 4.22
CA CYS A 59 -6.01 -18.16 5.12
C CYS A 59 -4.63 -18.68 5.51
N ASP A 60 -4.52 -19.09 6.77
CA ASP A 60 -3.48 -19.98 7.23
C ASP A 60 -4.01 -21.41 7.42
N PRO A 61 -3.68 -22.35 6.50
CA PRO A 61 -4.12 -23.75 6.60
C PRO A 61 -3.56 -24.49 7.82
N SER A 62 -2.47 -24.01 8.43
CA SER A 62 -1.89 -24.67 9.60
C SER A 62 -2.73 -24.45 10.86
N THR A 63 -3.42 -23.32 10.94
CA THR A 63 -4.26 -22.92 12.07
C THR A 63 -5.75 -22.95 11.73
N TRP A 64 -6.09 -23.11 10.44
CA TRP A 64 -7.45 -23.02 9.90
C TRP A 64 -8.11 -21.65 10.14
N LEU A 65 -7.29 -20.61 10.30
CA LEU A 65 -7.75 -19.25 10.55
C LEU A 65 -7.76 -18.43 9.26
N THR A 66 -8.82 -17.64 9.09
CA THR A 66 -8.82 -16.52 8.15
C THR A 66 -8.20 -15.31 8.84
N VAL A 67 -7.22 -14.70 8.19
CA VAL A 67 -6.60 -13.45 8.64
C VAL A 67 -7.20 -12.31 7.82
N ILE A 68 -7.64 -11.27 8.51
CA ILE A 68 -8.11 -10.02 7.93
C ILE A 68 -7.18 -8.92 8.41
N LEU A 69 -6.53 -8.25 7.48
CA LEU A 69 -5.58 -7.18 7.73
C LEU A 69 -6.10 -5.87 7.15
N LYS A 70 -6.18 -4.83 7.96
CA LYS A 70 -6.40 -3.46 7.49
C LYS A 70 -5.10 -2.67 7.52
N VAL A 71 -4.80 -1.97 6.43
CA VAL A 71 -3.63 -1.10 6.30
C VAL A 71 -4.02 0.29 5.82
N ASP A 72 -3.22 1.29 6.17
CA ASP A 72 -3.37 2.65 5.68
C ASP A 72 -2.84 2.81 4.24
N GLN A 73 -2.87 4.03 3.70
CA GLN A 73 -2.40 4.34 2.35
C GLN A 73 -0.91 4.03 2.13
N GLN A 74 -0.11 4.03 3.19
CA GLN A 74 1.33 3.79 3.20
C GLN A 74 1.66 2.33 3.55
N GLY A 75 0.64 1.45 3.65
CA GLY A 75 0.82 0.06 4.04
C GLY A 75 1.17 -0.14 5.51
N ASN A 76 0.95 0.84 6.40
CA ASN A 76 1.11 0.57 7.82
C ASN A 76 -0.11 -0.19 8.33
N LYS A 77 0.13 -1.25 9.11
CA LYS A 77 -0.93 -2.02 9.76
C LYS A 77 -1.72 -1.13 10.70
N ILE A 78 -3.02 -1.03 10.45
CA ILE A 78 -3.98 -0.38 11.36
C ILE A 78 -4.47 -1.42 12.39
N TRP A 79 -4.90 -2.60 11.92
CA TRP A 79 -5.30 -3.73 12.76
C TRP A 79 -5.32 -5.03 11.95
N ASP A 80 -5.29 -6.16 12.66
CA ASP A 80 -5.58 -7.50 12.16
C ASP A 80 -6.69 -8.17 12.98
N LYS A 81 -7.41 -9.09 12.35
CA LYS A 81 -8.44 -9.93 12.97
C LYS A 81 -8.32 -11.36 12.45
N PHE A 82 -8.70 -12.30 13.30
CA PHE A 82 -8.68 -13.72 13.01
C PHE A 82 -10.09 -14.29 13.13
N LEU A 83 -10.52 -15.06 12.13
CA LEU A 83 -11.77 -15.82 12.17
C LEU A 83 -11.46 -17.32 12.22
N PRO A 84 -12.19 -18.13 13.01
CA PRO A 84 -11.96 -19.56 13.16
C PRO A 84 -12.50 -20.39 11.98
N GLU A 85 -12.28 -19.91 10.76
CA GLU A 85 -12.72 -20.56 9.52
C GLU A 85 -11.76 -20.22 8.38
N CYS A 86 -11.58 -21.12 7.41
CA CYS A 86 -10.69 -20.93 6.24
C CYS A 86 -11.48 -20.94 4.92
N ASN A 87 -12.79 -20.75 4.97
CA ASN A 87 -13.66 -20.93 3.79
C ASN A 87 -13.87 -19.66 2.97
N ILE A 88 -13.35 -18.51 3.40
CA ILE A 88 -13.49 -17.26 2.65
C ILE A 88 -12.80 -17.38 1.28
N TYR A 89 -13.50 -17.10 0.19
CA TYR A 89 -13.00 -17.09 -1.19
C TYR A 89 -12.70 -15.69 -1.72
N SER A 90 -13.46 -14.67 -1.32
CA SER A 90 -13.27 -13.30 -1.79
C SER A 90 -13.72 -12.29 -0.75
N ALA A 91 -13.22 -11.06 -0.86
CA ALA A 91 -13.72 -9.93 -0.14
C ALA A 91 -14.25 -8.87 -1.13
N GLU A 92 -15.40 -8.28 -0.81
CA GLU A 92 -15.99 -7.23 -1.65
C GLU A 92 -16.22 -5.97 -0.83
N LYS A 93 -15.87 -4.81 -1.40
CA LYS A 93 -16.08 -3.52 -0.74
C LYS A 93 -17.58 -3.25 -0.54
N CYS A 94 -17.94 -2.67 0.61
CA CYS A 94 -19.29 -2.18 0.87
C CYS A 94 -19.26 -0.80 1.57
N PRO A 95 -20.37 -0.04 1.57
CA PRO A 95 -20.45 1.21 2.32
C PRO A 95 -20.12 0.98 3.81
N GLY A 96 -19.03 1.57 4.28
CA GLY A 96 -18.55 1.42 5.65
C GLY A 96 -17.63 0.23 5.92
N GLY A 97 -17.29 -0.60 4.92
CA GLY A 97 -16.41 -1.75 5.14
C GLY A 97 -16.23 -2.66 3.92
N PHE A 98 -16.24 -3.97 4.17
CA PHE A 98 -16.18 -5.03 3.17
C PHE A 98 -16.99 -6.25 3.65
N TYR A 99 -17.48 -7.03 2.70
CA TYR A 99 -18.06 -8.36 2.90
C TYR A 99 -16.99 -9.42 2.70
N LEU A 100 -17.10 -10.51 3.45
CA LEU A 100 -16.36 -11.74 3.19
C LEU A 100 -17.33 -12.75 2.59
N VAL A 101 -16.93 -13.34 1.48
CA VAL A 101 -17.70 -14.35 0.76
C VAL A 101 -16.90 -15.64 0.82
N GLY A 102 -17.50 -16.70 1.35
CA GLY A 102 -16.89 -18.03 1.50
C GLY A 102 -17.80 -19.15 1.02
#